data_AF-A0A957UHV8-F1
#
_entry.id   AF-A0A957UHV8-F1
#
_cell.length_a   1.000
_cell.length_b   1.000
_cell.length_c   1.000
_cell.angle_alpha   90.00
_cell.angle_beta   90.00
_cell.angle_gamma   90.00
#
_symmetry.space_group_name_H-M   'P 1'
#
loop_
_entity.id
_entity.type
_entity.pdbx_description
1 polymer ?
#
loop_
_entity_poly.entity_id
_entity_poly.type
_entity_poly.pdbx_seq_one_letter_code
_entity_poly.pdbx_strand_id
1 'polypeptide(L)'
;KSWLCHAGVDRTADILPWGAASDVQKVSPVEASARYLLHIREAWNAEMAADEAESAAIATDFAAAEAPLSRRFEEQLIVLTVPASFDEVARELTLAAARDAGMPNVILLEEPLA
;
A
#
# COMPACT_ATOMS: atom_id res chain seq x y z
N LYS A 1 4.79 17.05 -5.19
CA LYS A 1 3.36 17.07 -5.58
C LYS A 1 3.00 15.70 -6.14
N SER A 2 1.92 15.09 -5.68
CA SER A 2 1.51 13.74 -6.11
C SER A 2 0.84 13.77 -7.48
N TRP A 3 1.05 12.73 -8.28
CA TRP A 3 0.31 12.52 -9.54
C TRP A 3 -1.16 12.16 -9.29
N LEU A 4 -1.49 11.59 -8.12
CA LEU A 4 -2.87 11.24 -7.75
C LEU A 4 -3.76 12.46 -7.48
N CYS A 5 -3.18 13.63 -7.19
CA CYS A 5 -3.92 14.88 -6.97
C CYS A 5 -3.78 15.87 -8.14
N HIS A 6 -3.25 15.43 -9.29
CA HIS A 6 -3.09 16.29 -10.45
C HIS A 6 -4.35 16.27 -11.32
N ALA A 7 -5.20 17.30 -11.20
CA ALA A 7 -6.49 17.36 -11.90
C ALA A 7 -6.39 17.48 -13.44
N GLY A 8 -5.24 17.91 -13.97
CA GLY A 8 -5.04 18.11 -15.41
C GLY A 8 -4.71 16.84 -16.21
N VAL A 9 -4.69 15.66 -15.58
CA VAL A 9 -4.36 14.39 -16.24
C VAL A 9 -5.35 13.30 -15.86
N ASP A 10 -5.46 12.31 -16.74
CA ASP A 10 -6.10 11.05 -16.40
C ASP A 10 -5.16 10.22 -15.51
N ARG A 11 -5.60 9.97 -14.28
CA ARG A 11 -4.81 9.33 -13.21
C ARG A 11 -4.82 7.80 -13.33
N THR A 12 -5.67 7.24 -14.20
CA THR A 12 -5.76 5.79 -14.47
C THR A 12 -5.15 5.40 -15.82
N ALA A 13 -4.83 6.37 -16.68
CA ALA A 13 -4.16 6.12 -17.96
C ALA A 13 -2.63 5.94 -17.81
N ASP A 14 -2.03 5.18 -18.72
CA ASP A 14 -0.59 4.87 -18.75
C ASP A 14 0.28 6.07 -19.17
N ILE A 15 0.43 7.03 -18.26
CA ILE A 15 1.13 8.30 -18.52
C ILE A 15 2.52 8.39 -17.88
N LEU A 16 2.87 7.45 -16.99
CA LEU A 16 4.16 7.43 -16.30
C LEU A 16 5.08 6.31 -16.81
N PRO A 17 6.38 6.52 -16.99
CA PRO A 17 7.09 7.76 -16.70
C PRO A 17 6.78 8.85 -17.73
N TRP A 18 6.57 10.07 -17.23
CA TRP A 18 6.19 11.20 -18.07
C TRP A 18 7.32 11.56 -19.03
N GLY A 19 6.97 11.80 -20.30
CA GLY A 19 7.96 12.13 -21.33
C GLY A 19 8.91 10.99 -21.72
N ALA A 20 8.69 9.77 -21.24
CA ALA A 20 9.46 8.61 -21.66
C ALA A 20 9.22 8.30 -23.15
N ALA A 21 10.23 7.72 -23.79
CA ALA A 21 10.20 7.26 -25.17
C ALA A 21 9.10 6.19 -25.38
N SER A 22 8.67 5.99 -26.63
CA SER A 22 7.53 5.13 -26.97
C SER A 22 7.77 3.63 -26.70
N ASP A 23 9.03 3.23 -26.57
CA ASP A 23 9.46 1.87 -26.25
C ASP A 23 9.49 1.58 -24.73
N VAL A 24 9.37 2.62 -23.90
CA VAL A 24 9.27 2.47 -22.44
C VAL A 24 7.84 2.12 -22.08
N GLN A 25 7.64 0.96 -21.45
CA GLN A 25 6.35 0.58 -20.89
C GLN A 25 5.91 1.60 -19.85
N LYS A 26 4.73 2.17 -20.06
CA LYS A 26 4.11 3.12 -19.14
C LYS A 26 3.11 2.43 -18.23
N VAL A 27 2.80 3.11 -17.14
CA VAL A 27 1.82 2.75 -16.12
C VAL A 27 1.06 3.98 -15.67
N SER A 28 -0.10 3.77 -15.07
CA SER A 28 -0.87 4.86 -14.47
C SER A 28 -0.27 5.36 -13.16
N PRO A 29 -0.59 6.61 -12.75
CA PRO A 29 -0.33 7.08 -11.40
C PRO A 29 -0.83 6.15 -10.29
N VAL A 30 -2.03 5.57 -10.44
CA VAL A 30 -2.59 4.60 -9.49
C VAL A 30 -1.72 3.34 -9.40
N GLU A 31 -1.37 2.76 -10.55
CA GLU A 31 -0.52 1.56 -10.63
C GLU A 31 0.88 1.84 -10.05
N ALA A 32 1.47 2.99 -10.36
CA ALA A 32 2.75 3.38 -9.79
C ALA A 32 2.67 3.47 -8.25
N SER A 33 1.62 4.08 -7.70
CA SER A 33 1.39 4.13 -6.26
C SER A 33 1.15 2.75 -5.66
N ALA A 34 0.39 1.88 -6.33
CA ALA A 34 0.16 0.50 -5.88
C ALA A 34 1.47 -0.29 -5.78
N ARG A 35 2.37 -0.15 -6.76
CA ARG A 35 3.68 -0.80 -6.73
C ARG A 35 4.56 -0.35 -5.57
N TYR A 36 4.52 0.95 -5.22
CA TYR A 36 5.25 1.44 -4.05
C TYR A 36 4.69 0.86 -2.75
N LEU A 37 3.36 0.85 -2.60
CA LEU A 37 2.71 0.26 -1.42
C LEU A 37 2.99 -1.26 -1.33
N LEU A 38 2.92 -1.96 -2.46
CA LEU A 38 3.26 -3.38 -2.56
C LEU A 38 4.69 -3.63 -2.08
N HIS A 39 5.64 -2.83 -2.55
CA HIS A 39 7.04 -2.96 -2.13
C HIS A 39 7.21 -2.76 -0.62
N ILE A 40 6.52 -1.80 0.00
CA ILE A 40 6.54 -1.58 1.45
C ILE A 40 5.99 -2.81 2.19
N ARG A 41 4.86 -3.35 1.73
CA ARG A 41 4.26 -4.57 2.30
C ARG A 41 5.23 -5.74 2.23
N GLU A 42 5.82 -5.97 1.06
CA GLU A 42 6.76 -7.07 0.83
C GLU A 42 8.02 -6.94 1.68
N ALA A 43 8.57 -5.73 1.78
CA ALA A 43 9.73 -5.46 2.63
C ALA A 43 9.42 -5.71 4.11
N TRP A 44 8.25 -5.29 4.60
CA TRP A 44 7.82 -5.59 5.97
C TRP A 44 7.68 -7.10 6.17
N ASN A 45 6.98 -7.80 5.28
CA ASN A 45 6.74 -9.23 5.41
C ASN A 45 8.06 -10.04 5.36
N ALA A 46 9.03 -9.58 4.57
CA ALA A 46 10.35 -10.20 4.49
C ALA A 46 11.16 -10.07 5.78
N GLU A 47 10.98 -9.00 6.57
CA GLU A 47 11.78 -8.74 7.77
C GLU A 47 11.02 -9.09 9.07
N MET A 48 9.78 -8.63 9.20
CA MET A 48 9.00 -8.74 10.43
C MET A 48 8.26 -10.08 10.57
N ALA A 49 7.90 -10.69 9.43
CA ALA A 49 7.13 -11.93 9.38
C ALA A 49 7.96 -13.14 8.89
N ALA A 50 9.28 -12.99 8.73
CA ALA A 50 10.19 -14.05 8.25
C ALA A 50 10.05 -15.36 9.06
N ASP A 51 10.14 -15.25 10.39
CA ASP A 51 10.20 -16.40 11.30
C ASP A 51 8.82 -16.83 11.81
N GLU A 52 7.74 -16.24 11.27
CA GLU A 52 6.38 -16.51 11.74
C GLU A 52 5.95 -17.96 11.43
N ALA A 53 6.32 -18.47 10.26
CA ALA A 53 6.05 -19.86 9.86
C ALA A 53 6.76 -20.87 10.79
N GLU A 54 7.98 -20.56 11.23
CA GLU A 54 8.76 -21.39 12.15
C GLU A 54 8.19 -21.31 13.58
N SER A 55 7.79 -20.11 14.03
CA SER A 55 7.18 -19.88 15.34
C SER A 55 5.82 -20.58 15.50
N ALA A 56 5.00 -20.57 14.44
CA ALA A 56 3.69 -21.21 14.43
C ALA A 56 3.78 -22.74 14.52
N ALA A 57 4.83 -23.35 13.96
CA ALA A 57 5.06 -24.80 14.02
C ALA A 57 5.47 -25.30 15.42
N ILE A 58 6.05 -24.43 16.26
CA ILE A 58 6.48 -24.77 17.63
C ILE A 58 5.31 -24.63 18.63
N ALA A 59 4.34 -23.76 18.35
CA ALA A 59 3.23 -23.45 19.25
C ALA A 59 2.16 -24.56 19.36
N THR A 60 2.25 -25.66 18.60
CA THR A 60 1.23 -26.71 18.57
C THR A 60 1.27 -27.70 19.75
N ASP A 61 2.32 -27.69 20.59
CA ASP A 61 2.52 -28.72 21.62
C ASP A 61 2.07 -28.37 23.05
N PHE A 62 1.67 -27.14 23.34
CA PHE A 62 1.09 -26.79 24.64
C PHE A 62 -0.03 -25.78 24.47
N ALA A 63 -1.29 -26.25 24.61
CA ALA A 63 -2.53 -25.52 24.82
C ALA A 63 -2.43 -23.98 24.90
N ALA A 64 -2.05 -23.34 23.79
CA ALA A 64 -1.82 -21.91 23.76
C ALA A 64 -3.19 -21.23 23.82
N ALA A 65 -3.53 -20.74 25.01
CA ALA A 65 -4.56 -19.74 25.17
C ALA A 65 -4.11 -18.52 24.34
N GLU A 66 -4.78 -18.37 23.20
CA GLU A 66 -4.58 -17.36 22.14
C GLU A 66 -3.39 -17.63 21.20
N ALA A 67 -3.72 -17.94 19.94
CA ALA A 67 -2.75 -18.02 18.87
C ALA A 67 -2.05 -16.66 18.72
N PRO A 68 -0.73 -16.64 18.47
CA PRO A 68 -0.01 -15.38 18.28
C PRO A 68 -0.64 -14.60 17.12
N LEU A 69 -0.86 -13.30 17.35
CA LEU A 69 -1.28 -12.38 16.30
C LEU A 69 -0.24 -12.42 15.18
N SER A 70 -0.71 -12.55 13.95
CA SER A 70 0.13 -12.55 12.76
C SER A 70 0.89 -11.23 12.64
N ARG A 71 2.13 -11.32 12.15
CA ARG A 71 3.02 -10.17 11.95
C ARG A 71 3.01 -9.70 10.50
N ARG A 72 2.24 -10.36 9.64
CA ARG A 72 2.03 -9.95 8.25
C ARG A 72 1.47 -8.53 8.19
N PHE A 73 2.04 -7.72 7.32
CA PHE A 73 1.72 -6.30 7.17
C PHE A 73 0.22 -6.08 6.90
N GLU A 74 -0.36 -6.85 5.98
CA GLU A 74 -1.76 -6.76 5.57
C GLU A 74 -2.77 -7.15 6.67
N GLU A 75 -2.29 -7.74 7.77
CA GLU A 75 -3.11 -8.12 8.93
C GLU A 75 -2.98 -7.13 10.10
N GLN A 76 -2.15 -6.10 9.93
CA GLN A 76 -2.01 -5.02 10.90
C GLN A 76 -3.08 -3.95 10.69
N LEU A 77 -3.25 -3.08 11.69
CA LEU A 77 -3.98 -1.83 11.52
C LEU A 77 -3.15 -0.86 10.65
N ILE A 78 -3.52 -0.70 9.38
CA ILE A 78 -2.81 0.18 8.46
C ILE A 78 -3.47 1.56 8.43
N VAL A 79 -2.73 2.57 8.87
CA VAL A 79 -3.10 3.99 8.71
C VAL A 79 -2.21 4.60 7.63
N LEU A 80 -2.80 5.04 6.52
CA LEU A 80 -2.11 5.68 5.43
C LEU A 80 -2.41 7.17 5.44
N THR A 81 -1.35 7.99 5.56
CA THR A 81 -1.52 9.44 5.53
C THR A 81 -1.61 9.96 4.10
N VAL A 82 -2.48 10.93 3.87
CA VAL A 82 -2.59 11.66 2.61
C VAL A 82 -2.51 13.16 2.86
N PRO A 83 -1.95 13.95 1.93
CA PRO A 83 -1.92 15.40 2.07
C PRO A 83 -3.33 15.98 2.22
N ALA A 84 -3.52 16.96 3.12
CA ALA A 84 -4.81 17.65 3.27
C ALA A 84 -5.31 18.36 1.99
N SER A 85 -4.44 18.54 1.00
CA SER A 85 -4.81 19.09 -0.32
C SER A 85 -5.42 18.07 -1.28
N PHE A 86 -5.51 16.79 -0.90
CA PHE A 86 -6.14 15.76 -1.75
C PHE A 86 -7.66 15.98 -1.82
N ASP A 87 -8.16 16.07 -3.05
CA ASP A 87 -9.60 16.00 -3.32
C ASP A 87 -10.15 14.60 -3.02
N GLU A 88 -11.47 14.46 -2.95
CA GLU A 88 -12.15 13.18 -2.70
C GLU A 88 -11.72 12.10 -3.70
N VAL A 89 -11.56 12.48 -4.98
CA VAL A 89 -11.12 11.57 -6.04
C VAL A 89 -9.70 11.04 -5.78
N ALA A 90 -8.77 11.90 -5.36
CA ALA A 90 -7.40 11.50 -5.03
C ALA A 90 -7.36 10.54 -3.83
N ARG A 91 -8.24 10.74 -2.84
CA ARG A 91 -8.38 9.82 -1.69
C ARG A 91 -8.90 8.46 -2.13
N GLU A 92 -9.94 8.42 -2.95
CA GLU A 92 -10.47 7.17 -3.51
C GLU A 92 -9.45 6.42 -4.37
N LEU A 93 -8.69 7.14 -5.19
CA LEU A 93 -7.61 6.55 -5.99
C LEU A 93 -6.45 6.06 -5.12
N THR A 94 -6.19 6.70 -3.98
CA THR A 94 -5.21 6.21 -3.00
C THR A 94 -5.69 4.90 -2.36
N LEU A 95 -6.98 4.82 -1.99
CA LEU A 95 -7.57 3.57 -1.51
C LEU A 95 -7.56 2.48 -2.58
N ALA A 96 -7.79 2.82 -3.85
CA ALA A 96 -7.69 1.87 -4.96
C ALA A 96 -6.27 1.32 -5.08
N ALA A 97 -5.25 2.19 -5.10
CA ALA A 97 -3.85 1.77 -5.12
C ALA A 97 -3.48 0.87 -3.93
N ALA A 98 -4.00 1.18 -2.73
CA ALA A 98 -3.78 0.34 -1.54
C ALA A 98 -4.43 -1.05 -1.68
N ARG A 99 -5.66 -1.12 -2.22
CA ARG A 99 -6.32 -2.39 -2.51
C ARG A 99 -5.55 -3.22 -3.54
N ASP A 100 -5.06 -2.59 -4.61
CA ASP A 100 -4.27 -3.25 -5.66
C ASP A 100 -2.91 -3.75 -5.12
N ALA A 101 -2.36 -3.06 -4.12
CA ALA A 101 -1.20 -3.51 -3.35
C ALA A 101 -1.50 -4.64 -2.34
N GLY A 102 -2.75 -5.11 -2.28
CA GLY A 102 -3.22 -6.13 -1.35
C GLY A 102 -3.26 -5.66 0.11
N MET A 103 -3.62 -4.39 0.32
CA MET A 103 -3.96 -3.80 1.62
C MET A 103 -5.46 -3.47 1.62
N PRO A 104 -6.36 -4.45 1.81
CA PRO A 104 -7.80 -4.22 1.69
C PRO A 104 -8.38 -3.38 2.84
N ASN A 105 -7.70 -3.34 4.00
CA ASN A 105 -8.17 -2.69 5.23
C ASN A 105 -7.25 -1.52 5.60
N VAL A 106 -7.42 -0.38 4.94
CA VAL A 106 -6.64 0.84 5.19
C VAL A 106 -7.53 1.96 5.71
N ILE A 107 -7.06 2.66 6.74
CA ILE A 107 -7.65 3.90 7.23
C ILE A 107 -6.86 5.06 6.65
N LEU A 108 -7.53 5.97 5.93
CA LEU A 108 -6.90 7.21 5.51
C LEU A 108 -6.93 8.26 6.62
N LEU A 109 -5.77 8.88 6.86
CA LEU A 109 -5.63 10.02 7.76
C LEU A 109 -5.08 11.22 6.98
N GLU A 110 -5.65 12.41 7.18
CA GLU A 110 -5.12 13.62 6.57
C GLU A 110 -3.91 14.14 7.34
N GLU A 111 -2.87 14.56 6.62
CA GLU A 111 -1.73 15.25 7.20
C GLU A 111 -2.15 16.63 7.74
N PRO A 112 -1.61 17.09 8.88
CA PRO A 112 -1.89 18.43 9.40
C PRO A 112 -1.46 19.51 8.40
N LEU A 113 -2.23 20.59 8.32
CA LEU A 113 -1.87 21.77 7.53
C LEU A 113 -0.61 22.41 8.13
N ALA A 114 0.45 22.48 7.32
CA ALA A 114 1.69 23.19 7.65
C ALA A 114 1.58 24.70 7.37
#